data_AF-A0A933ZRB8-F1
#
_entry.id   AF-A0A933ZRB8-F1
#
_cell.length_a   1.000
_cell.length_b   1.000
_cell.length_c   1.000
_cell.angle_alpha   90.00
_cell.angle_beta   90.00
_cell.angle_gamma   90.00
#
_symmetry.space_group_name_H-M   'P 1'
#
loop_
_entity.id
_entity.type
_entity.pdbx_description
1 polymer ?
#
loop_
_entity_poly.entity_id
_entity_poly.type
_entity_poly.pdbx_seq_one_letter_code
_entity_poly.pdbx_strand_id
1 'polypeptide(L)' 'MGKLILMSVVIASIAIPVRAARHPDPRRGLKRALVQTLLFDAVYVLAVLFIYPRI' A
#
# COMPACT_ATOMS: atom_id res chain seq x y z
N MET A 1 -11.94 11.34 -10.10
CA MET A 1 -10.61 10.69 -10.21
C MET A 1 -9.80 10.69 -8.91
N GLY A 2 -9.64 11.82 -8.20
CA GLY A 2 -8.87 11.87 -6.93
C GLY A 2 -9.43 11.04 -5.75
N LYS A 3 -10.75 10.80 -5.69
CA LYS A 3 -11.37 9.96 -4.63
C LYS A 3 -10.85 8.52 -4.62
N LEU A 4 -10.60 7.92 -5.79
CA LEU A 4 -10.12 6.54 -5.89
C LEU A 4 -8.67 6.42 -5.42
N ILE A 5 -7.84 7.42 -5.72
CA ILE A 5 -6.47 7.55 -5.18
C ILE A 5 -6.51 7.66 -3.66
N LEU A 6 -7.37 8.53 -3.13
CA LEU A 6 -7.49 8.68 -1.68
C LEU A 6 -7.94 7.38 -1.01
N MET A 7 -8.90 6.68 -1.61
CA MET A 7 -9.39 5.39 -1.12
C MET A 7 -8.31 4.30 -1.16
N SER A 8 -7.46 4.24 -2.19
CA SER A 8 -6.40 3.23 -2.25
C SER A 8 -5.39 3.40 -1.12
N VAL A 9 -5.01 4.65 -0.80
CA VAL A 9 -4.13 4.96 0.34
C VAL A 9 -4.77 4.58 1.67
N VAL A 10 -6.05 4.91 1.87
CA VAL A 10 -6.80 4.56 3.09
C VAL A 10 -6.93 3.04 3.26
N ILE A 11 -7.17 2.31 2.17
CA ILE A 11 -7.25 0.85 2.21
C ILE A 11 -5.88 0.24 2.54
N ALA A 12 -4.81 0.72 1.91
CA ALA A 12 -3.46 0.21 2.14
C ALA A 12 -2.98 0.45 3.59
N SER A 13 -3.27 1.64 4.14
CA SER A 13 -2.87 2.01 5.50
C SER A 13 -3.55 1.17 6.59
N ILE A 14 -4.65 0.49 6.28
CA ILE A 14 -5.33 -0.43 7.19
C ILE A 14 -4.99 -1.88 6.85
N ALA A 15 -5.05 -2.26 5.58
CA ALA A 15 -4.90 -3.65 5.14
C ALA A 15 -3.49 -4.20 5.40
N ILE A 16 -2.45 -3.40 5.17
CA ILE A 16 -1.05 -3.80 5.38
C ILE A 16 -0.78 -4.09 6.87
N PRO A 17 -1.04 -3.16 7.82
CA PRO A 17 -0.81 -3.44 9.23
C PRO A 17 -1.74 -4.53 9.77
N VAL A 18 -3.00 -4.63 9.33
CA VAL A 18 -3.89 -5.72 9.77
C VAL A 18 -3.36 -7.08 9.33
N ARG A 19 -2.83 -7.21 8.10
CA ARG A 19 -2.18 -8.45 7.66
C ARG A 19 -0.88 -8.72 8.39
N ALA A 20 -0.08 -7.69 8.66
CA ALA A 20 1.18 -7.82 9.38
C ALA A 20 0.97 -8.21 10.85
N ALA A 21 -0.06 -7.68 11.50
CA ALA A 21 -0.41 -7.98 12.90
C ALA A 21 -0.88 -9.43 13.10
N ARG A 22 -1.34 -10.10 12.04
CA ARG A 22 -1.71 -11.52 12.07
C ARG A 22 -0.51 -12.46 11.99
N HIS A 23 0.72 -11.95 11.88
CA HIS A 23 1.92 -12.81 11.87
C HIS A 23 2.31 -13.26 13.27
N PRO A 24 2.59 -14.57 13.48
CA PRO A 24 3.06 -15.08 14.77
C PRO A 24 4.40 -14.49 15.23
N ASP A 25 5.27 -14.14 14.27
CA ASP A 25 6.59 -13.55 14.55
C ASP A 25 6.56 -12.04 14.19
N PRO A 26 6.69 -11.15 15.19
CA PRO A 26 6.58 -9.70 14.99
C PRO A 26 7.69 -9.15 14.08
N ARG A 27 8.90 -9.73 14.09
CA ARG A 27 10.01 -9.25 13.23
C ARG A 27 9.75 -9.59 11.77
N ARG A 28 9.20 -10.78 11.51
CA ARG A 28 8.78 -11.18 10.15
C ARG A 28 7.56 -10.40 9.69
N GLY A 29 6.61 -10.14 10.59
CA GLY A 29 5.45 -9.27 10.34
C GLY A 29 5.88 -7.87 9.91
N LEU A 30 6.81 -7.25 10.64
CA LEU A 30 7.34 -5.92 10.32
C LEU A 30 8.06 -5.90 8.96
N LYS A 31 8.95 -6.87 8.69
CA LYS A 31 9.63 -6.96 7.38
C LYS A 31 8.63 -7.10 6.22
N ARG A 32 7.59 -7.93 6.39
CA ARG A 32 6.53 -8.09 5.37
C ARG A 32 5.70 -6.82 5.21
N ALA A 33 5.37 -6.14 6.30
CA ALA A 33 4.67 -4.85 6.25
C ALA A 33 5.47 -3.83 5.44
N LEU A 34 6.76 -3.68 5.74
CA LEU A 34 7.65 -2.75 5.03
C LEU A 34 7.75 -3.09 3.55
N VAL A 35 7.92 -4.37 3.19
CA VAL A 35 7.97 -4.79 1.78
C VAL A 35 6.63 -4.52 1.07
N GLN A 36 5.50 -4.78 1.73
CA GLN A 36 4.17 -4.52 1.17
C GLN A 36 3.89 -3.04 0.99
N THR A 37 4.29 -2.20 1.95
CA THR A 37 4.19 -0.74 1.84
C THR A 37 5.05 -0.23 0.70
N LEU A 38 6.31 -0.67 0.62
CA LEU A 38 7.21 -0.28 -0.47
C LEU A 38 6.64 -0.67 -1.85
N LEU A 39 6.06 -1.87 -1.95
CA LEU A 39 5.42 -2.34 -3.19
C LEU A 39 4.19 -1.49 -3.53
N PHE A 40 3.37 -1.17 -2.53
CA PHE A 40 2.20 -0.30 -2.70
C PHE A 40 2.63 1.09 -3.19
N ASP A 41 3.63 1.70 -2.57
CA ASP A 41 4.13 3.03 -2.93
C ASP A 41 4.69 3.04 -4.36
N ALA A 42 5.44 2.01 -4.75
CA ALA A 42 5.97 1.89 -6.10
C ALA A 42 4.84 1.81 -7.15
N VAL A 43 3.84 0.97 -6.91
CA VAL A 43 2.66 0.86 -7.80
C VAL A 43 1.85 2.15 -7.80
N TYR A 44 1.69 2.78 -6.64
CA TYR A 44 0.95 4.03 -6.49
C TYR A 44 1.60 5.15 -7.30
N VAL A 45 2.92 5.34 -7.19
CA VAL A 45 3.66 6.36 -7.96
C VAL A 45 3.55 6.08 -9.46
N LEU A 46 3.70 4.83 -9.90
CA LEU A 46 3.54 4.48 -11.31
C LEU A 46 2.11 4.76 -11.82
N ALA A 47 1.08 4.41 -11.04
CA ALA A 47 -0.29 4.70 -11.39
C ALA A 47 -0.55 6.22 -11.47
N VAL A 48 -0.03 6.99 -10.52
CA VAL A 48 -0.17 8.45 -10.50
C VAL A 48 0.60 9.10 -11.67
N LEU A 49 1.77 8.61 -12.05
CA LEU A 49 2.58 9.21 -13.11
C LEU A 49 2.14 8.82 -14.53
N PHE A 50 1.67 7.59 -14.74
CA PHE A 50 1.42 7.08 -16.10
C PHE A 50 -0.07 6.95 -16.44
N ILE A 51 -0.90 6.66 -15.45
CA ILE A 51 -2.32 6.38 -15.66
C ILE A 51 -3.11 7.68 -15.46
N TYR A 52 -2.95 8.35 -14.32
CA TYR A 52 -3.75 9.53 -13.99
C TYR A 52 -3.60 10.77 -14.88
N PRO A 53 -2.42 11.19 -15.35
CA PRO A 53 -2.32 12.33 -16.26
C PRO A 53 -2.87 12.02 -17.66
N ARG A 54 -3.16 10.76 -17.95
CA ARG A 54 -3.72 10.29 -19.24
C ARG A 54 -5.24 10.09 -19.22
N ILE A 55 -5.91 10.24 -18.07
CA ILE A 55 -7.36 10.06 -17.92
C ILE A 55 -8.03 11.40 -17.60
#